data_AF-A0A8X8A422-F1
#
_entry.id   AF-A0A8X8A422-F1
#
_cell.length_a   1.000
_cell.length_b   1.000
_cell.length_c   1.000
_cell.angle_alpha   90.00
_cell.angle_beta   90.00
_cell.angle_gamma   90.00
#
_symmetry.space_group_name_H-M   'P 1'
#
loop_
_entity.id
_entity.type
_entity.pdbx_description
1 polymer ?
#
loop_
_entity_poly.entity_id
_entity_poly.type
_entity_poly.pdbx_seq_one_letter_code
_entity_poly.pdbx_strand_id
1 'polypeptide(L)'
;MEIFTKQLNSIDLERGLVLPRDSNLEHRELSTIVESSAGTRLPGPVTIHCSTRSGRLVFAKGWHDIARDAGIRSGDTVTFYQEVNGGAQYKMRVRNAGAAQIAEKMPDAETDLLEDYSILVKAH
;
A
#
# COMPACT_ATOMS: atom_id res chain seq x y z
N MET A 1 0.80 -13.65 4.40
CA MET A 1 -0.61 -14.00 4.12
C MET A 1 -1.42 -12.72 3.97
N GLU A 2 -2.26 -12.60 2.94
CA GLU A 2 -3.18 -11.45 2.83
C GLU A 2 -4.26 -11.56 3.90
N ILE A 3 -4.55 -10.43 4.54
CA ILE A 3 -5.59 -10.30 5.57
C ILE A 3 -6.81 -9.63 4.96
N PHE A 4 -6.61 -8.49 4.29
CA PHE A 4 -7.67 -7.80 3.57
C PHE A 4 -7.13 -6.89 2.48
N THR A 5 -7.95 -6.67 1.46
CA THR A 5 -7.81 -5.59 0.47
C THR A 5 -9.02 -4.67 0.55
N LYS A 6 -8.81 -3.36 0.51
CA LYS A 6 -9.90 -2.38 0.55
C LYS A 6 -9.59 -1.13 -0.28
N GLN A 7 -10.57 -0.70 -1.08
CA GLN A 7 -10.58 0.64 -1.66
C GLN A 7 -11.07 1.64 -0.61
N LEU A 8 -10.28 2.70 -0.42
CA LEU A 8 -10.50 3.72 0.60
C LEU A 8 -11.56 4.73 0.15
N ASN A 9 -12.40 5.14 1.09
CA ASN A 9 -13.30 6.28 0.93
C ASN A 9 -12.89 7.43 1.86
N SER A 10 -13.57 8.57 1.76
CA SER A 10 -13.31 9.74 2.62
C SER A 10 -13.47 9.42 4.11
N ILE A 11 -14.45 8.59 4.48
CA ILE A 11 -14.71 8.20 5.88
C ILE A 11 -13.50 7.46 6.46
N ASP A 12 -12.85 6.59 5.68
CA ASP A 12 -11.65 5.87 6.13
C ASP A 12 -10.51 6.83 6.45
N LEU A 13 -10.37 7.92 5.72
CA LEU A 13 -9.33 8.92 5.94
C LEU A 13 -9.68 9.87 7.09
N GLU A 14 -10.95 10.26 7.22
CA GLU A 14 -11.39 11.21 8.24
C GLU A 14 -11.52 10.56 9.62
N ARG A 15 -12.06 9.34 9.70
CA ARG A 15 -12.53 8.73 10.95
C ARG A 15 -11.75 7.49 11.38
N GLY A 16 -10.75 7.09 10.59
CA GLY A 16 -10.01 5.84 10.77
C GLY A 16 -10.48 4.76 9.80
N LEU A 17 -9.54 3.90 9.38
CA LEU A 17 -9.81 2.84 8.43
C LEU A 17 -10.69 1.77 9.07
N VAL A 18 -11.89 1.59 8.52
CA VAL A 18 -12.78 0.51 8.97
C VAL A 18 -12.46 -0.77 8.21
N LEU A 19 -12.16 -1.84 8.93
CA LEU A 19 -11.76 -3.10 8.31
C LEU A 19 -12.97 -3.84 7.70
N PRO A 20 -12.75 -4.65 6.64
CA PRO A 20 -13.68 -5.69 6.22
C PRO A 20 -14.03 -6.64 7.39
N ARG A 21 -15.21 -7.28 7.32
CA ARG A 21 -15.74 -8.09 8.45
C ARG A 21 -14.93 -9.36 8.71
N ASP A 22 -14.26 -9.85 7.70
CA ASP A 22 -13.52 -11.11 7.61
C ASP A 22 -12.01 -10.93 7.83
N SER A 23 -11.54 -9.73 8.22
CA SER A 23 -10.12 -9.46 8.43
C SER A 23 -9.46 -10.27 9.56
N ASN A 24 -10.22 -11.02 10.37
CA ASN A 24 -9.72 -11.94 11.40
C ASN A 24 -8.54 -11.42 12.25
N LEU A 25 -8.60 -10.13 12.61
CA LEU A 25 -7.62 -9.46 13.47
C LEU A 25 -8.22 -9.28 14.86
N GLU A 26 -7.37 -9.32 15.88
CA GLU A 26 -7.75 -9.07 17.27
C GLU A 26 -7.36 -7.66 17.71
N HIS A 27 -7.90 -7.21 18.84
CA HIS A 27 -7.50 -5.94 19.45
C HIS A 27 -6.07 -6.00 19.95
N ARG A 28 -5.19 -5.20 19.34
CA ARG A 28 -3.78 -5.06 19.72
C ARG A 28 -3.10 -3.95 18.91
N GLU A 29 -1.88 -3.63 19.31
CA GLU A 29 -0.95 -2.84 18.50
C GLU A 29 -0.26 -3.74 17.45
N LEU A 30 -0.16 -3.23 16.23
CA LEU A 30 0.38 -3.93 15.06
C LEU A 30 1.59 -3.16 14.53
N SER A 31 2.78 -3.74 14.65
CA SER A 31 3.99 -3.21 14.01
C SER A 31 3.95 -3.51 12.51
N THR A 32 3.84 -2.46 11.70
CA THR A 32 3.49 -2.54 10.28
C THR A 32 4.53 -1.84 9.42
N ILE A 33 5.01 -2.50 8.38
CA ILE A 33 5.78 -1.85 7.31
C ILE A 33 4.81 -1.31 6.26
N VAL A 34 4.92 -0.03 5.92
CA VAL A 34 4.10 0.58 4.86
C VAL A 34 4.95 0.83 3.62
N GLU A 35 4.52 0.28 2.50
CA GLU A 35 5.13 0.51 1.19
C GLU A 35 4.09 0.85 0.12
N SER A 36 4.50 1.65 -0.85
CA SER A 36 3.77 1.90 -2.07
C SER A 36 4.07 0.80 -3.09
N SER A 37 3.11 0.52 -3.97
CA SER A 37 3.31 -0.26 -5.19
C SER A 37 4.47 0.25 -6.07
N ALA A 38 4.83 1.54 -5.98
CA ALA A 38 5.99 2.13 -6.65
C ALA A 38 7.34 1.83 -5.96
N GLY A 39 7.36 1.03 -4.89
CA GLY A 39 8.57 0.64 -4.17
C GLY A 39 9.02 1.62 -3.09
N THR A 40 8.39 2.79 -2.96
CA THR A 40 8.66 3.74 -1.86
C THR A 40 8.16 3.17 -0.54
N ARG A 41 8.95 3.27 0.53
CA ARG A 41 8.62 2.76 1.86
C ARG A 41 8.73 3.86 2.91
N LEU A 42 7.82 3.88 3.89
CA LEU A 42 7.96 4.75 5.05
C LEU A 42 9.20 4.36 5.89
N PRO A 43 9.83 5.33 6.60
CA PRO A 43 11.02 5.05 7.40
C PRO A 43 10.66 4.14 8.58
N GLY A 44 11.08 2.86 8.48
CA GLY A 44 10.90 1.85 9.53
C GLY A 44 9.46 1.33 9.67
N PRO A 45 9.23 0.40 10.61
CA PRO A 45 7.89 -0.03 10.98
C PRO A 45 7.14 1.06 11.75
N VAL A 46 5.84 1.19 11.50
CA VAL A 46 4.92 2.09 12.19
C VAL A 46 3.91 1.29 13.00
N THR A 47 3.53 1.80 14.17
CA THR A 47 2.55 1.15 15.04
C THR A 47 1.13 1.57 14.67
N ILE A 48 0.29 0.59 14.35
CA ILE A 48 -1.14 0.78 14.08
C ILE A 48 -1.95 0.14 15.20
N HIS A 49 -2.91 0.87 15.77
CA HIS A 49 -3.79 0.31 16.79
C HIS A 49 -5.07 -0.26 16.17
N CYS A 50 -5.25 -1.59 16.29
CA CYS A 50 -6.47 -2.29 15.93
C CYS A 50 -7.43 -2.31 17.12
N SER A 51 -8.62 -1.73 16.95
CA SER A 51 -9.65 -1.63 18.00
C SER A 51 -11.05 -1.85 17.42
N THR A 52 -12.08 -1.93 18.26
CA THR A 52 -13.48 -2.03 17.81
C THR A 52 -14.20 -0.72 18.02
N ARG A 53 -14.93 -0.29 17.00
CA ARG A 53 -15.87 0.82 17.04
C ARG A 53 -17.21 0.36 16.50
N SER A 54 -18.25 0.44 17.33
CA SER A 54 -19.63 0.04 16.96
C SER A 54 -19.70 -1.39 16.36
N GLY A 55 -18.95 -2.33 16.95
CA GLY A 55 -18.92 -3.74 16.51
C GLY A 55 -18.08 -4.01 15.25
N ARG A 56 -17.31 -3.03 14.76
CA ARG A 56 -16.40 -3.20 13.61
C ARG A 56 -14.97 -2.92 14.02
N LEU A 57 -14.04 -3.73 13.49
CA LEU A 57 -12.61 -3.46 13.65
C LEU A 57 -12.22 -2.20 12.87
N VAL A 58 -11.37 -1.38 13.50
CA VAL A 58 -10.86 -0.13 12.95
C VAL A 58 -9.37 0.01 13.24
N PHE A 59 -8.62 0.52 12.26
CA PHE A 59 -7.32 1.14 12.50
C PHE A 59 -7.55 2.62 12.74
N ALA A 60 -7.44 3.02 14.01
CA ALA A 60 -7.66 4.40 14.42
C ALA A 60 -6.33 5.12 14.63
N LYS A 61 -5.64 4.83 15.75
CA LYS A 61 -4.34 5.44 16.05
C LYS A 61 -3.26 4.89 15.12
N GLY A 62 -2.40 5.78 14.62
CA GLY A 62 -1.34 5.47 13.66
C GLY A 62 -1.82 5.47 12.19
N TRP A 63 -3.11 5.23 11.94
CA TRP A 63 -3.65 5.26 10.57
C TRP A 63 -3.57 6.64 9.92
N HIS A 64 -3.94 7.70 10.66
CA HIS A 64 -3.91 9.07 10.12
C HIS A 64 -2.49 9.52 9.75
N ASP A 65 -1.50 9.17 10.56
CA ASP A 65 -0.10 9.46 10.28
C ASP A 65 0.37 8.71 9.02
N ILE A 66 0.02 7.43 8.90
CA ILE A 66 0.30 6.64 7.69
C ILE A 66 -0.34 7.27 6.45
N ALA A 67 -1.62 7.61 6.52
CA ALA A 67 -2.34 8.18 5.39
C ALA A 67 -1.71 9.51 4.93
N ARG A 68 -1.32 10.36 5.89
CA ARG A 68 -0.62 11.62 5.61
C ARG A 68 0.75 11.36 5.00
N ASP A 69 1.58 10.56 5.65
CA ASP A 69 3.00 10.41 5.32
C ASP A 69 3.21 9.60 4.03
N ALA A 70 2.31 8.65 3.72
CA ALA A 70 2.29 7.92 2.46
C ALA A 70 1.47 8.61 1.35
N GLY A 71 0.87 9.79 1.64
CA GLY A 71 0.10 10.56 0.66
C GLY A 71 -1.15 9.84 0.14
N ILE A 72 -1.77 9.00 0.97
CA ILE A 72 -2.93 8.18 0.63
C ILE A 72 -4.16 9.06 0.42
N ARG A 73 -4.92 8.78 -0.63
CA ARG A 73 -6.14 9.54 -0.99
C ARG A 73 -7.36 8.63 -1.12
N SER A 74 -8.53 9.25 -1.12
CA SER A 74 -9.78 8.54 -1.39
C SER A 74 -9.73 7.93 -2.80
N GLY A 75 -10.19 6.70 -2.93
CA GLY A 75 -10.08 5.90 -4.15
C GLY A 75 -8.85 5.00 -4.20
N ASP A 76 -7.80 5.27 -3.42
CA ASP A 76 -6.62 4.40 -3.34
C ASP A 76 -6.99 3.05 -2.73
N THR A 77 -6.22 2.01 -3.08
CA THR A 77 -6.40 0.67 -2.53
C THR A 77 -5.29 0.38 -1.52
N VAL A 78 -5.65 -0.13 -0.36
CA VAL A 78 -4.71 -0.70 0.61
C VAL A 78 -4.91 -2.19 0.72
N THR A 79 -3.80 -2.92 0.72
CA THR A 79 -3.79 -4.35 1.05
C THR A 79 -2.92 -4.57 2.28
N PHE A 80 -3.47 -5.29 3.25
CA PHE A 80 -2.81 -5.57 4.52
C PHE A 80 -2.47 -7.06 4.61
N TYR A 81 -1.26 -7.35 5.08
CA TYR A 81 -0.70 -8.69 5.12
C TYR A 81 -0.10 -8.97 6.49
N GLN A 82 -0.18 -10.24 6.91
CA GLN A 82 0.68 -10.79 7.94
C GLN A 82 2.00 -11.25 7.30
N GLU A 83 3.11 -10.72 7.79
CA GLU A 83 4.47 -11.13 7.45
C GLU A 83 4.86 -12.30 8.37
N VAL A 84 5.21 -13.45 7.78
CA VAL A 84 5.56 -14.65 8.55
C VAL A 84 7.07 -14.71 8.82
N ASN A 85 7.89 -13.99 8.05
CA ASN A 85 9.36 -14.07 8.09
C ASN A 85 10.08 -12.71 7.92
N GLY A 86 9.37 -11.58 8.03
CA GLY A 86 9.90 -10.24 7.81
C GLY A 86 10.40 -9.51 9.06
N GLY A 87 11.04 -8.36 8.87
CA GLY A 87 11.51 -7.48 9.96
C GLY A 87 10.40 -6.76 10.74
N ALA A 88 9.14 -6.95 10.37
CA ALA A 88 7.95 -6.55 11.13
C ALA A 88 6.87 -7.63 10.99
N GLN A 89 5.89 -7.63 11.90
CA GLN A 89 4.82 -8.63 11.94
C GLN A 89 3.77 -8.44 10.83
N TYR A 90 3.62 -7.20 10.36
CA TYR A 90 2.62 -6.85 9.34
C TYR A 90 3.20 -5.96 8.26
N LYS A 91 2.50 -5.96 7.13
CA LYS A 91 2.85 -5.16 5.97
C LYS A 91 1.59 -4.57 5.34
N MET A 92 1.65 -3.31 4.95
CA MET A 92 0.61 -2.59 4.23
C MET A 92 1.16 -2.13 2.88
N ARG A 93 0.47 -2.51 1.80
CA ARG A 93 0.75 -2.03 0.45
C ARG A 93 -0.29 -1.02 0.02
N VAL A 94 0.17 0.13 -0.48
CA VAL A 94 -0.69 1.19 -1.02
C VAL A 94 -0.59 1.19 -2.55
N ARG A 95 -1.73 1.15 -3.23
CA ARG A 95 -1.85 1.31 -4.68
C ARG A 95 -2.69 2.53 -4.98
N ASN A 96 -2.11 3.49 -5.69
CA ASN A 96 -2.81 4.73 -6.04
C ASN A 96 -3.84 4.52 -7.16
N ALA A 97 -5.01 5.14 -7.04
CA ALA A 97 -6.10 5.02 -8.02
C ALA A 97 -5.73 5.57 -9.42
N GLY A 98 -4.86 6.59 -9.48
CA GLY A 98 -4.36 7.16 -10.72
C GLY A 98 -3.25 6.34 -11.38
N ALA A 99 -2.52 5.53 -10.60
CA ALA A 99 -1.44 4.69 -11.10
C ALA A 99 -1.94 3.47 -11.91
N ALA A 100 -3.14 2.95 -11.58
CA ALA A 100 -3.75 1.87 -12.35
C ALA A 100 -4.15 2.33 -13.77
N GLN A 101 -4.60 3.58 -13.93
CA GLN A 101 -5.01 4.13 -15.23
C GLN A 101 -3.83 4.44 -16.16
N ILE A 102 -2.63 4.72 -15.63
CA ILE A 102 -1.43 4.90 -16.46
C ILE A 102 -0.84 3.55 -16.90
N ALA A 103 -0.93 2.52 -16.07
CA ALA A 103 -0.45 1.17 -16.41
C ALA A 103 -1.31 0.51 -17.50
N GLU A 104 -2.63 0.77 -17.54
CA GLU A 104 -3.49 0.33 -18.65
C GLU A 104 -3.31 1.16 -19.93
N LYS A 105 -2.66 2.34 -19.85
CA LYS A 105 -2.47 3.26 -20.97
C LYS A 105 -1.04 3.24 -21.55
N MET A 106 -0.17 2.37 -21.05
CA MET A 106 1.14 2.07 -21.64
C MET A 106 1.15 0.64 -22.18
N PRO A 107 0.67 0.39 -23.41
CA PRO A 107 1.09 -0.80 -24.13
C PRO A 107 2.54 -0.59 -24.61
N ASP A 108 3.45 -1.40 -24.08
CA ASP A 108 4.69 -1.87 -24.72
C ASP A 108 5.39 -0.91 -25.70
N ALA A 109 5.87 0.23 -25.23
CA ALA A 109 6.75 1.11 -26.01
C ALA A 109 8.03 1.44 -25.25
N GLU A 110 8.71 0.44 -24.72
CA GLU A 110 10.10 0.60 -24.28
C GLU A 110 10.90 -0.71 -24.41
N THR A 111 10.87 -1.32 -25.60
CA THR A 111 11.85 -2.34 -26.00
C THR A 111 12.58 -2.03 -27.31
N ASP A 112 12.26 -0.94 -28.01
CA ASP A 112 12.80 -0.64 -29.35
C ASP A 112 13.88 0.46 -29.40
N LEU A 113 14.33 0.98 -28.26
CA LEU A 113 15.35 2.06 -28.22
C LEU A 113 16.71 1.64 -27.64
N LEU A 114 16.93 0.34 -27.36
CA LEU A 114 18.22 -0.17 -26.88
C LEU A 114 18.99 -1.02 -27.90
N GLU A 115 18.43 -1.35 -29.06
CA GLU A 115 19.18 -2.07 -30.11
C GLU A 115 19.98 -1.15 -31.05
N ASP A 116 19.57 0.12 -31.25
CA ASP A 116 20.27 1.02 -32.18
C ASP A 116 21.58 1.61 -31.62
N TYR A 117 21.68 1.78 -30.29
CA TYR A 117 22.93 2.23 -29.64
C TYR A 117 24.02 1.15 -29.57
N SER A 118 23.69 -0.10 -29.89
CA SER A 118 24.66 -1.20 -29.94
C SER A 118 25.38 -1.32 -31.29
N ILE A 119 24.82 -0.72 -32.35
CA ILE A 119 25.38 -0.80 -33.71
C ILE A 119 26.32 0.38 -34.01
N LEU A 120 26.14 1.53 -33.35
CA LEU A 120 26.96 2.73 -33.59
C LEU A 120 28.31 2.78 -32.83
N VAL A 121 28.65 1.77 -32.02
CA VAL A 121 29.93 1.70 -31.28
C VAL A 121 30.89 0.63 -31.84
N LYS A 122 30.52 -0.04 -32.95
CA LYS A 122 31.41 -1.02 -33.63
C LYS A 122 31.93 -0.58 -35.00
N ALA A 123 31.90 0.73 -35.29
CA ALA A 123 32.51 1.28 -36.48
C ALA A 123 33.34 2.53 -36.17
N HIS A 124 34.38 2.40 -35.33
CA HIS A 124 35.67 3.06 -35.58
C HIS A 124 36.82 2.36 -34.88
#